data_AF-A0A7V4YPT2-F1
#
_entry.id   AF-A0A7V4YPT2-F1
#
_cell.length_a   1.000
_cell.length_b   1.000
_cell.length_c   1.000
_cell.angle_alpha   90.00
_cell.angle_beta   90.00
_cell.angle_gamma   90.00
#
_symmetry.space_group_name_H-M   'P 1'
#
loop_
_entity.id
_entity.type
_entity.pdbx_description
1 polymer ?
#
loop_
_entity_poly.entity_id
_entity_poly.type
_entity_poly.pdbx_seq_one_letter_code
_entity_poly.pdbx_strand_id
1 'polypeptide(L)' 'MKIKSHEAIKLFVKKSGKYDEMVIRKSLTYFEDAEKEPEIPLFKKAGWNSIKKFFIKEFARI' A
#
# COMPACT_ATOMS: atom_id res chain seq x y z
N MET A 1 -5.87 12.25 6.91
CA MET A 1 -6.18 12.74 5.55
C MET A 1 -6.52 11.55 4.67
N LYS A 2 -7.69 11.52 4.03
CA LYS A 2 -8.01 10.54 2.98
C LYS A 2 -7.75 11.21 1.63
N ILE A 3 -6.62 10.90 1.02
CA ILE A 3 -6.31 11.32 -0.36
C ILE A 3 -7.09 10.41 -1.30
N LYS A 4 -7.71 10.98 -2.34
CA LYS A 4 -8.42 10.19 -3.35
C LYS A 4 -7.41 9.56 -4.32
N SER A 5 -7.71 8.38 -4.85
CA SER A 5 -6.77 7.60 -5.68
C SER A 5 -6.20 8.40 -6.86
N HIS A 6 -7.00 9.27 -7.50
CA HIS A 6 -6.54 10.13 -8.60
C HIS A 6 -5.50 11.18 -8.17
N GLU A 7 -5.59 11.68 -6.93
CA GLU A 7 -4.62 12.64 -6.38
C GLU A 7 -3.30 11.94 -6.03
N ALA A 8 -3.37 10.70 -5.53
CA ALA A 8 -2.19 9.88 -5.28
C ALA A 8 -1.43 9.57 -6.60
N ILE A 9 -2.15 9.27 -7.68
CA ILE A 9 -1.56 9.05 -9.01
C ILE A 9 -0.84 10.32 -9.50
N LYS A 10 -1.45 11.51 -9.35
CA LYS A 10 -0.80 12.79 -9.71
C LYS A 10 0.48 13.04 -8.93
N LEU A 11 0.48 12.76 -7.61
CA LEU A 11 1.66 12.90 -6.77
C LEU A 11 2.77 11.92 -7.16
N PHE A 12 2.41 10.68 -7.49
CA PHE A 12 3.34 9.67 -7.95
C PHE A 12 4.02 10.08 -9.27
N VAL A 13 3.25 10.50 -10.27
CA VAL A 13 3.78 10.99 -11.56
C VAL A 13 4.70 12.19 -11.36
N LYS A 14 4.33 13.13 -10.48
CA LYS A 14 5.16 14.29 -10.15
C LYS A 14 6.50 13.90 -9.52
N LYS A 15 6.53 12.85 -8.70
CA LYS A 15 7.73 12.40 -7.98
C LYS A 15 8.62 11.49 -8.82
N SER A 16 8.04 10.64 -9.65
CA SER A 16 8.74 9.52 -10.27
C SER A 16 8.90 9.67 -11.80
N GLY A 17 8.19 10.61 -12.45
CA GLY A 17 8.26 10.86 -13.90
C GLY A 17 7.05 10.31 -14.67
N LYS A 18 7.15 10.24 -16.01
CA LYS A 18 6.08 9.69 -16.86
C LYS A 18 6.01 8.17 -16.70
N TYR A 19 4.84 7.67 -16.31
CA TYR A 19 4.51 6.25 -16.24
C TYR A 19 3.26 5.96 -17.06
N ASP A 20 3.09 4.69 -17.42
CA ASP A 20 1.86 4.18 -17.99
C ASP A 20 0.76 4.12 -16.92
N GLU A 21 -0.26 4.96 -17.06
CA GLU A 21 -1.41 5.03 -16.16
C GLU A 21 -2.16 3.68 -16.07
N MET A 22 -2.13 2.86 -17.13
CA MET A 22 -2.73 1.53 -17.14
C MET A 22 -2.05 0.62 -16.12
N VAL A 23 -0.73 0.70 -15.98
CA VAL A 23 0.06 -0.10 -15.03
C VAL A 23 -0.29 0.30 -13.59
N ILE A 24 -0.47 1.59 -13.33
CA ILE A 24 -0.87 2.08 -12.01
C ILE A 24 -2.28 1.62 -11.67
N ARG A 25 -3.22 1.73 -12.62
CA ARG A 25 -4.61 1.29 -12.42
C ARG A 25 -4.71 -0.23 -12.20
N LYS A 26 -3.98 -1.03 -12.98
CA LYS A 26 -3.87 -2.49 -12.76
C LYS A 26 -3.37 -2.80 -11.35
N SER A 27 -2.29 -2.12 -10.93
CA SER A 27 -1.74 -2.28 -9.59
C SER A 27 -2.77 -1.95 -8.50
N LEU A 28 -3.55 -0.88 -8.68
CA LEU A 28 -4.61 -0.50 -7.73
C LEU A 28 -5.74 -1.54 -7.67
N THR A 29 -6.15 -2.11 -8.80
CA THR A 29 -7.13 -3.20 -8.83
C THR A 29 -6.63 -4.43 -8.06
N TYR A 30 -5.35 -4.79 -8.18
CA TYR A 30 -4.77 -5.88 -7.39
C TYR A 30 -4.84 -5.63 -5.88
N PHE A 31 -4.73 -4.38 -5.42
CA PHE A 31 -4.89 -4.06 -3.99
C PHE A 31 -6.35 -4.18 -3.53
N GLU A 32 -7.32 -3.72 -4.33
CA GLU A 32 -8.74 -3.86 -4.00
C GLU A 32 -9.20 -5.32 -3.97
N ASP A 33 -8.66 -6.15 -4.86
CA ASP A 33 -8.95 -7.58 -4.89
C ASP A 33 -8.25 -8.31 -3.74
N ALA A 34 -6.99 -7.96 -3.43
CA ALA A 34 -6.28 -8.49 -2.26
C ALA A 34 -6.95 -8.12 -0.93
N GLU A 35 -7.65 -6.98 -0.84
CA GLU A 35 -8.45 -6.61 0.35
C GLU A 35 -9.74 -7.44 0.48
N LYS A 36 -10.26 -8.00 -0.61
CA LYS A 36 -11.46 -8.87 -0.61
C LYS A 36 -11.10 -10.34 -0.47
N GLU A 37 -9.86 -10.72 -0.73
CA GLU A 37 -9.40 -12.08 -0.53
C GLU A 37 -9.42 -12.44 0.97
N PRO A 38 -9.94 -13.62 1.33
CA PRO A 38 -9.88 -14.08 2.72
C PRO A 38 -8.42 -14.20 3.15
N GLU A 39 -8.07 -13.63 4.31
CA GLU A 39 -6.72 -13.75 4.85
C GLU A 39 -6.32 -15.22 4.93
N ILE A 40 -5.20 -15.57 4.28
CA ILE A 40 -4.65 -16.91 4.35
C ILE A 40 -4.37 -17.21 5.83
N PRO A 41 -4.87 -18.33 6.39
CA PRO A 41 -4.62 -18.69 7.78
C PRO A 41 -3.13 -18.99 7.95
N LEU A 42 -2.36 -17.97 8.34
CA LEU A 42 -0.95 -18.09 8.64
C LEU A 42 -0.79 -18.82 9.99
N PHE A 43 0.18 -19.73 10.07
CA PHE A 43 0.56 -20.43 11.30
C PHE A 43 0.91 -19.46 12.45
N LYS A 44 1.31 -18.23 12.10
CA LYS A 44 1.57 -17.12 13.01
C LYS A 44 0.72 -15.92 12.58
N LYS A 45 -0.27 -15.56 13.40
CA LYS A 45 -1.10 -14.37 13.16
C LYS A 45 -0.26 -13.11 13.38
N ALA A 46 0.34 -12.57 12.32
CA ALA A 46 0.97 -11.27 12.33
C ALA A 46 -0.04 -10.23 11.83
N GLY A 47 -0.78 -9.61 12.75
CA GLY A 47 -1.70 -8.53 12.37
C GLY A 47 -0.93 -7.30 11.88
N TRP A 48 -1.47 -6.58 10.89
CA TRP A 48 -0.85 -5.35 10.36
C TRP A 48 -0.45 -4.33 11.44
N ASN A 49 -1.15 -4.31 12.58
CA ASN A 49 -0.81 -3.47 13.72
C ASN A 49 0.53 -3.84 14.37
N SER A 50 0.87 -5.13 14.48
CA SER A 50 2.16 -5.56 15.05
C SER A 50 3.32 -5.22 14.11
N ILE A 51 3.11 -5.39 12.79
CA ILE A 51 4.07 -5.03 11.75
C ILE A 51 4.34 -3.52 11.77
N LYS A 52 3.29 -2.68 11.83
CA LYS A 52 3.44 -1.22 11.93
C LYS A 52 4.23 -0.80 13.17
N LYS A 53 3.93 -1.39 14.33
CA LYS A 53 4.67 -1.11 15.58
C LYS A 53 6.13 -1.52 15.49
N PHE A 54 6.44 -2.65 14.84
CA PHE A 54 7.81 -3.07 14.57
C PHE A 54 8.58 -2.03 13.76
N PHE A 55 8.05 -1.59 12.62
CA PHE A 55 8.74 -0.59 11.79
C PHE A 55 8.88 0.76 12.47
N ILE A 56 7.87 1.24 13.20
CA ILE A 56 7.99 2.47 13.99
C ILE A 56 9.10 2.33 15.03
N LYS A 57 9.14 1.22 15.77
CA LYS A 57 10.17 1.00 16.79
C LYS A 57 11.57 0.96 16.20
N GLU A 58 11.76 0.23 15.11
CA GLU A 58 13.09 0.01 14.52
C GLU A 58 13.59 1.19 13.70
N PHE A 59 12.69 1.96 13.07
CA PHE A 59 13.09 2.99 12.10
C PHE A 59 12.69 4.43 12.46
N ALA A 60 11.85 4.67 13.49
CA ALA A 60 11.53 6.05 13.91
C ALA A 60 12.65 6.71 14.75
N ARG A 61 13.81 6.05 14.90
CA ARG A 61 14.99 6.58 15.58
C ARG A 61 16.06 7.13 14.62
N ILE A 62 15.70 7.35 13.36
CA ILE A 62 16.56 8.00 12.35
C ILE A 62 16.20 9.48 12.25
#